data_AF-A0A936SXW5-F1
#
_entry.id   AF-A0A936SXW5-F1
#
_cell.length_a   1.000
_cell.length_b   1.000
_cell.length_c   1.000
_cell.angle_alpha   90.00
_cell.angle_beta   90.00
_cell.angle_gamma   90.00
#
_symmetry.space_group_name_H-M   'P 1'
#
loop_
_entity.id
_entity.type
_entity.pdbx_description
1 polymer ?
#
loop_
_entity_poly.entity_id
_entity_poly.type
_entity_poly.pdbx_seq_one_letter_code
_entity_poly.pdbx_strand_id
1 'polypeptide(L)'
;MVPLNLTPALAIDKTVTSVTDTNGNGLTDAGDVINYNVKVSNTGNVTLTGVTVVDPLTGQNISAETIAVGAFKDFASTYTISQADVDGNGGGDGDIDNTATADSDQTGPSSDSEVVPLNLTPAMAIDKTVTSVTDTNGNGLTDAGDVINYNVKVSNTGNVTLTGVTVVDPLTGQNISAETIAVGAFKDFASTYTISQADVDGNGGGDGDIDNTATADSDQTGPSSDSEVVPLNLTPAIDIEKLVKVDGAVAFVDADTAATGPNAFEGTPVQFKFTVINTGNVTLSDITVSDSDFDLSGLTGDADGSLAGYQIATLAPSGSVDILYTQTAATAGQHTDTGTASTTFNGSTVSDMDDANYFGFDAGVCGLTPGFWSQHLWAWDGNPGTDGPVDDQGKTLASKLIADDVLTLEDVLIPVDSNRDGVIDGNDQAGVLVGDLNHNGLKDPNETTVFFELIDAQDLINASASTINADQRVKMSRDAIALQLNINNGVVDPDGLITEAAKWLTAQSPYTYGSKSGDVDTNGDWIADYNDSTNVFDGTKVKANDAAWQTLTSGLSGSIIHEAIDDFNNCRLVGGHDGEGKELIGATPDDIILLGLSSQNTSWADWQGVNGLV
;
A
#
# COMPACT_ATOMS: atom_id res chain seq x y z
N MET A 1 -54.49 100.15 57.44
CA MET A 1 -53.68 98.93 57.56
C MET A 1 -52.88 98.79 56.28
N VAL A 2 -51.55 98.64 56.37
CA VAL A 2 -50.73 98.26 55.22
C VAL A 2 -50.75 96.73 55.19
N PRO A 3 -51.17 96.07 54.10
CA PRO A 3 -51.13 94.62 54.02
C PRO A 3 -49.68 94.13 54.10
N LEU A 4 -49.45 93.08 54.87
CA LEU A 4 -48.16 92.37 54.87
C LEU A 4 -47.98 91.70 53.50
N ASN A 5 -46.85 91.96 52.85
CA ASN A 5 -46.49 91.29 51.61
C ASN A 5 -45.75 89.99 51.95
N LEU A 6 -46.48 88.87 51.96
CA LEU A 6 -45.91 87.54 52.21
C LEU A 6 -45.49 86.93 50.87
N THR A 7 -44.22 86.57 50.77
CA THR A 7 -43.60 85.90 49.62
C THR A 7 -42.80 84.70 50.14
N PRO A 8 -43.46 83.58 50.49
CA PRO A 8 -42.77 82.33 50.77
C PRO A 8 -41.99 81.87 49.53
N ALA A 9 -40.78 81.34 49.72
CA ALA A 9 -39.98 80.77 48.64
C ALA A 9 -39.08 79.68 49.20
N LEU A 10 -39.14 78.52 48.55
CA LEU A 10 -38.33 77.34 48.83
C LEU A 10 -37.37 77.17 47.66
N ALA A 11 -36.09 76.95 47.96
CA ALA A 11 -35.09 76.56 46.99
C ALA A 11 -34.51 75.21 47.42
N ILE A 12 -34.32 74.32 46.45
CA ILE A 12 -33.65 73.04 46.60
C ILE A 12 -32.38 73.07 45.74
N ASP A 13 -31.31 72.50 46.26
CA ASP A 13 -30.00 72.39 45.61
C ASP A 13 -29.45 71.00 45.95
N LYS A 14 -29.44 70.12 44.95
CA LYS A 14 -28.95 68.75 45.05
C LYS A 14 -27.55 68.70 44.47
N THR A 15 -26.64 68.04 45.18
CA THR A 15 -25.24 67.95 44.74
C THR A 15 -24.70 66.55 44.93
N VAL A 16 -23.88 66.10 43.99
CA VAL A 16 -22.98 64.95 44.19
C VAL A 16 -21.77 65.44 44.99
N THR A 17 -21.59 64.90 46.18
CA THR A 17 -20.47 65.27 47.08
C THR A 17 -19.21 64.46 46.79
N SER A 18 -19.37 63.19 46.40
CA SER A 18 -18.29 62.28 45.99
C SER A 18 -18.87 60.99 45.41
N VAL A 19 -18.07 60.30 44.61
CA VAL A 19 -18.28 58.90 44.25
C VAL A 19 -17.19 58.10 44.95
N THR A 20 -17.60 57.14 45.77
CA THR A 20 -16.69 56.19 46.43
C THR A 20 -16.49 55.00 45.50
N ASP A 21 -15.31 54.93 44.89
CA ASP A 21 -14.82 53.75 44.17
C ASP A 21 -14.55 52.63 45.20
N THR A 22 -15.46 51.67 45.27
CA THR A 22 -15.42 50.60 46.30
C THR A 22 -14.45 49.51 45.90
N ASN A 23 -14.29 49.25 44.60
CA ASN A 23 -13.51 48.14 44.07
C ASN A 23 -12.06 48.54 43.69
N GLY A 24 -11.76 49.85 43.66
CA GLY A 24 -10.45 50.43 43.39
C GLY A 24 -10.03 50.38 41.92
N ASN A 25 -10.97 50.20 40.99
CA ASN A 25 -10.67 50.08 39.56
C ASN A 25 -10.57 51.43 38.83
N GLY A 26 -10.90 52.54 39.51
CA GLY A 26 -10.87 53.89 38.95
C GLY A 26 -11.98 54.17 37.93
N LEU A 27 -13.00 53.32 37.87
CA LEU A 27 -14.21 53.47 37.07
C LEU A 27 -15.37 53.83 38.01
N THR A 28 -16.45 54.39 37.45
CA THR A 28 -17.74 54.54 38.13
C THR A 28 -18.66 53.43 37.63
N ASP A 29 -18.77 52.35 38.39
CA ASP A 29 -19.50 51.15 37.99
C ASP A 29 -20.15 50.40 39.16
N ALA A 30 -20.60 49.16 38.92
CA ALA A 30 -21.39 48.40 39.87
C ALA A 30 -20.62 48.16 41.19
N GLY A 31 -21.26 48.50 42.31
CA GLY A 31 -20.69 48.42 43.64
C GLY A 31 -20.15 49.75 44.19
N ASP A 32 -19.98 50.76 43.33
CA ASP A 32 -19.59 52.10 43.78
C ASP A 32 -20.74 52.84 44.44
N VAL A 33 -20.38 53.77 45.33
CA VAL A 33 -21.36 54.53 46.13
C VAL A 33 -21.32 56.00 45.77
N ILE A 34 -22.42 56.51 45.22
CA ILE A 34 -22.62 57.93 44.97
C ILE A 34 -23.16 58.59 46.25
N ASN A 35 -22.47 59.61 46.74
CA ASN A 35 -22.85 60.36 47.94
C ASN A 35 -23.50 61.69 47.55
N TYR A 36 -24.76 61.88 47.93
CA TYR A 36 -25.52 63.10 47.64
C TYR A 36 -25.72 63.96 48.88
N ASN A 37 -25.89 65.27 48.67
CA ASN A 37 -26.46 66.18 49.65
C ASN A 37 -27.59 67.00 49.02
N VAL A 38 -28.74 67.03 49.68
CA VAL A 38 -29.89 67.87 49.29
C VAL A 38 -30.00 69.02 50.28
N LYS A 39 -29.78 70.25 49.80
CA LYS A 39 -29.90 71.47 50.58
C LYS A 39 -31.23 72.14 50.29
N VAL A 40 -32.08 72.28 51.31
CA VAL A 40 -33.35 73.01 51.21
C VAL A 40 -33.25 74.33 51.95
N SER A 41 -33.46 75.43 51.25
CA SER A 41 -33.30 76.80 51.76
C SER A 41 -34.63 77.56 51.71
N ASN A 42 -34.93 78.31 52.78
CA ASN A 42 -36.03 79.28 52.77
C ASN A 42 -35.51 80.65 52.32
N THR A 43 -35.72 80.97 51.05
CA THR A 43 -35.31 82.24 50.42
C THR A 43 -36.41 83.30 50.48
N GLY A 44 -37.58 82.96 51.01
CA GLY A 44 -38.72 83.86 51.16
C GLY A 44 -38.67 84.68 52.44
N ASN A 45 -39.79 85.32 52.78
CA ASN A 45 -39.95 86.12 54.00
C ASN A 45 -40.95 85.53 55.01
N VAL A 46 -41.32 84.25 54.83
CA VAL A 46 -42.22 83.49 55.70
C VAL A 46 -41.53 82.21 56.13
N THR A 47 -41.61 81.83 57.41
CA THR A 47 -41.14 80.53 57.89
C THR A 47 -41.87 79.40 57.16
N LEU A 48 -41.12 78.44 56.62
CA LEU A 48 -41.68 77.25 55.98
C LEU A 48 -41.93 76.17 57.04
N THR A 49 -43.14 75.61 57.07
CA THR A 49 -43.55 74.48 57.93
C THR A 49 -43.96 73.30 57.06
N GLY A 50 -44.00 72.12 57.67
CA GLY A 50 -44.42 70.91 56.95
C GLY A 50 -43.47 70.57 55.80
N VAL A 51 -42.21 71.03 55.85
CA VAL A 51 -41.26 70.81 54.76
C VAL A 51 -41.01 69.33 54.59
N THR A 52 -41.15 68.85 53.35
CA THR A 52 -40.88 67.47 52.94
C THR A 52 -39.74 67.45 51.93
N VAL A 53 -39.00 66.34 51.89
CA VAL A 53 -37.99 66.05 50.86
C VAL A 53 -38.13 64.59 50.46
N VAL A 54 -38.37 64.34 49.18
CA VAL A 54 -38.52 63.00 48.61
C VAL A 54 -37.50 62.82 47.49
N ASP A 55 -36.71 61.75 47.59
CA ASP A 55 -35.75 61.31 46.57
C ASP A 55 -35.99 59.81 46.33
N PRO A 56 -36.68 59.45 45.23
CA PRO A 56 -37.06 58.06 44.96
C PRO A 56 -35.86 57.12 44.77
N LEU A 57 -34.77 57.58 44.16
CA LEU A 57 -33.60 56.74 43.84
C LEU A 57 -32.87 56.31 45.12
N THR A 58 -32.64 57.25 46.03
CA THR A 58 -31.96 56.98 47.32
C THR A 58 -32.93 56.49 48.40
N GLY A 59 -34.24 56.58 48.15
CA GLY A 59 -35.29 56.27 49.12
C GLY A 59 -35.44 57.32 50.23
N GLN A 60 -34.81 58.49 50.11
CA GLN A 60 -34.92 59.56 51.11
C GLN A 60 -36.36 60.07 51.16
N ASN A 61 -36.92 60.15 52.37
CA ASN A 61 -38.27 60.68 52.62
C ASN A 61 -38.29 61.41 53.97
N ILE A 62 -38.00 62.70 53.93
CA ILE A 62 -38.02 63.60 55.08
C ILE A 62 -39.39 64.27 55.16
N SER A 63 -39.92 64.45 56.37
CA SER A 63 -41.21 65.12 56.56
C SER A 63 -41.24 65.99 57.81
N ALA A 64 -42.19 66.93 57.81
CA ALA A 64 -42.54 67.79 58.94
C ALA A 64 -41.41 68.70 59.43
N GLU A 65 -40.52 69.13 58.52
CA GLU A 65 -39.45 70.05 58.87
C GLU A 65 -39.92 71.50 58.92
N THR A 66 -39.24 72.32 59.73
CA THR A 66 -39.46 73.78 59.79
C THR A 66 -38.17 74.50 59.44
N ILE A 67 -38.25 75.44 58.50
CA ILE A 67 -37.11 76.22 58.02
C ILE A 67 -37.42 77.71 58.20
N ALA A 68 -36.72 78.33 59.15
CA ALA A 68 -36.82 79.76 59.42
C ALA A 68 -36.38 80.60 58.20
N VAL A 69 -36.82 81.85 58.13
CA VAL A 69 -36.44 82.78 57.07
C VAL A 69 -34.92 82.92 56.99
N GLY A 70 -34.37 82.70 55.79
CA GLY A 70 -32.92 82.75 55.52
C GLY A 70 -32.12 81.54 56.02
N ALA A 71 -32.77 80.54 56.63
CA ALA A 71 -32.11 79.29 57.05
C ALA A 71 -32.18 78.21 55.95
N PHE A 72 -31.37 77.17 56.12
CA PHE A 72 -31.39 75.97 55.29
C PHE A 72 -31.21 74.71 56.14
N LYS A 73 -31.50 73.56 55.53
CA LYS A 73 -31.17 72.22 56.05
C LYS A 73 -30.51 71.40 54.96
N ASP A 74 -29.55 70.57 55.37
CA ASP A 74 -28.86 69.61 54.52
C ASP A 74 -29.32 68.19 54.87
N PHE A 75 -29.59 67.40 53.83
CA PHE A 75 -30.01 66.02 53.95
C PHE A 75 -29.09 65.15 53.09
N ALA A 76 -28.17 64.44 53.75
CA ALA A 76 -27.29 63.48 53.09
C ALA A 76 -28.06 62.20 52.73
N SER A 77 -27.76 61.64 51.57
CA SER A 77 -28.21 60.32 51.14
C SER A 77 -27.16 59.68 50.22
N THR A 78 -27.29 58.38 49.98
CA THR A 78 -26.35 57.63 49.14
C THR A 78 -27.10 56.70 48.20
N TYR A 79 -26.47 56.37 47.08
CA TYR A 79 -26.94 55.34 46.16
C TYR A 79 -25.78 54.42 45.79
N THR A 80 -25.97 53.10 45.89
CA THR A 80 -25.00 52.11 45.42
C THR A 80 -25.40 51.69 44.02
N ILE A 81 -24.49 51.89 43.06
CA ILE A 81 -24.69 51.49 41.67
C ILE A 81 -24.82 49.97 41.62
N SER A 82 -25.88 49.47 40.99
CA SER A 82 -26.14 48.05 40.83
C SER A 82 -25.67 47.54 39.46
N GLN A 83 -25.50 46.22 39.33
CA GLN A 83 -25.20 45.64 38.02
C GLN A 83 -26.32 45.90 37.00
N ALA A 84 -27.58 46.01 37.44
CA ALA A 84 -28.69 46.31 36.55
C ALA A 84 -28.60 47.73 35.96
N ASP A 85 -28.00 48.68 36.69
CA ASP A 85 -27.78 50.04 36.17
C ASP A 85 -26.69 50.04 35.09
N VAL A 86 -25.60 49.30 35.32
CA VAL A 86 -24.51 49.14 34.34
C VAL A 86 -25.00 48.39 33.09
N ASP A 87 -25.70 47.27 33.27
CA ASP A 87 -26.27 46.48 32.17
C ASP A 87 -27.37 47.24 31.41
N GLY A 88 -28.09 48.14 32.11
CA GLY A 88 -29.10 49.02 31.54
C GLY A 88 -28.54 50.33 30.96
N ASN A 89 -27.21 50.53 30.95
CA ASN A 89 -26.57 51.78 30.54
C ASN A 89 -27.19 53.02 31.23
N GLY A 90 -27.42 52.96 32.55
CA GLY A 90 -28.00 54.06 33.32
C GLY A 90 -29.49 54.35 33.03
N GLY A 91 -30.18 53.49 32.28
CA GLY A 91 -31.50 53.81 31.71
C GLY A 91 -31.44 54.18 30.22
N GLY A 92 -30.25 54.04 29.62
CA GLY A 92 -30.04 54.06 28.17
C GLY A 92 -29.14 55.20 27.69
N ASP A 93 -28.81 56.18 28.53
CA ASP A 93 -28.01 57.36 28.20
C ASP A 93 -26.58 57.34 28.77
N GLY A 94 -26.28 56.40 29.66
CA GLY A 94 -24.97 56.22 30.28
C GLY A 94 -24.79 56.94 31.61
N ASP A 95 -25.86 57.50 32.19
CA ASP A 95 -25.80 58.27 33.42
C ASP A 95 -26.72 57.67 34.52
N ILE A 96 -26.34 57.83 35.78
CA ILE A 96 -27.25 57.63 36.91
C ILE A 96 -27.97 58.96 37.17
N ASP A 97 -29.24 59.01 36.80
CA ASP A 97 -30.12 60.16 37.02
C ASP A 97 -30.75 60.14 38.42
N ASN A 98 -30.52 61.19 39.21
CA ASN A 98 -31.15 61.33 40.52
C ASN A 98 -31.85 62.67 40.69
N THR A 99 -33.16 62.63 40.98
CA THR A 99 -33.98 63.83 41.23
C THR A 99 -34.55 63.81 42.65
N ALA A 100 -34.33 64.90 43.39
CA ALA A 100 -34.98 65.15 44.67
C ALA A 100 -36.05 66.24 44.52
N THR A 101 -37.15 66.11 45.25
CA THR A 101 -38.25 67.10 45.30
C THR A 101 -38.52 67.52 46.73
N ALA A 102 -38.56 68.82 46.99
CA ALA A 102 -38.93 69.40 48.27
C ALA A 102 -40.22 70.22 48.16
N ASP A 103 -41.06 70.17 49.20
CA ASP A 103 -42.32 70.90 49.27
C ASP A 103 -42.54 71.46 50.68
N SER A 104 -43.52 72.35 50.87
CA SER A 104 -43.89 72.90 52.18
C SER A 104 -45.36 73.32 52.22
N ASP A 105 -45.90 73.60 53.41
CA ASP A 105 -47.26 74.11 53.55
C ASP A 105 -47.47 75.49 52.89
N GLN A 106 -46.38 76.22 52.59
CA GLN A 106 -46.42 77.60 52.09
C GLN A 106 -45.94 77.75 50.64
N THR A 107 -45.39 76.71 50.03
CA THR A 107 -44.89 76.71 48.65
C THR A 107 -45.51 75.55 47.86
N GLY A 108 -45.27 75.50 46.55
CA GLY A 108 -45.44 74.26 45.80
C GLY A 108 -44.14 73.46 45.78
N PRO A 109 -44.15 72.26 45.20
CA PRO A 109 -42.96 71.43 45.06
C PRO A 109 -41.92 72.11 44.18
N SER A 110 -40.66 71.96 44.54
CA SER A 110 -39.49 72.30 43.74
C SER A 110 -38.59 71.09 43.66
N SER A 111 -38.01 70.84 42.50
CA SER A 111 -37.10 69.71 42.27
C SER A 111 -35.73 70.18 41.80
N ASP A 112 -34.73 69.35 42.05
CA ASP A 112 -33.40 69.49 41.48
C ASP A 112 -32.81 68.11 41.18
N SER A 113 -32.01 68.04 40.11
CA SER A 113 -31.55 66.79 39.52
C SER A 113 -30.04 66.81 39.31
N GLU A 114 -29.41 65.66 39.56
CA GLU A 114 -27.99 65.45 39.35
C GLU A 114 -27.79 64.17 38.52
N VAL A 115 -26.74 64.16 37.70
CA VAL A 115 -26.38 63.02 36.84
C VAL A 115 -24.95 62.58 37.15
N VAL A 116 -24.72 61.27 37.16
CA VAL A 116 -23.37 60.70 37.35
C VAL A 116 -23.06 59.72 36.22
N PRO A 117 -22.05 59.99 35.37
CA PRO A 117 -21.72 59.12 34.26
C PRO A 117 -21.17 57.78 34.73
N LEU A 118 -21.68 56.71 34.11
CA LEU A 118 -21.15 55.37 34.23
C LEU A 118 -19.95 55.17 33.31
N ASN A 119 -19.03 54.31 33.72
CA ASN A 119 -17.90 53.91 32.89
C ASN A 119 -18.09 52.47 32.42
N LEU A 120 -18.73 52.30 31.25
CA LEU A 120 -18.92 50.99 30.64
C LEU A 120 -17.65 50.55 29.91
N THR A 121 -17.16 49.36 30.26
CA THR A 121 -15.99 48.71 29.67
C THR A 121 -16.30 47.24 29.34
N PRO A 122 -17.24 46.95 28.42
CA PRO A 122 -17.51 45.59 27.99
C PRO A 122 -16.27 44.98 27.33
N ALA A 123 -15.93 43.76 27.72
CA ALA A 123 -14.77 43.06 27.17
C ALA A 123 -15.01 41.54 27.21
N MET A 124 -14.61 40.88 26.13
CA MET A 124 -14.75 39.45 25.95
C MET A 124 -13.39 38.87 25.57
N ALA A 125 -13.05 37.72 26.17
CA ALA A 125 -11.89 36.93 25.81
C ALA A 125 -12.35 35.56 25.32
N ILE A 126 -11.66 35.03 24.31
CA ILE A 126 -11.82 33.68 23.79
C ILE A 126 -10.47 32.99 23.88
N ASP A 127 -10.49 31.72 24.29
CA ASP A 127 -9.32 30.85 24.45
C ASP A 127 -9.68 29.47 23.91
N LYS A 128 -9.09 29.10 22.77
CA LYS A 128 -9.30 27.84 22.08
C LYS A 128 -8.11 26.94 22.38
N THR A 129 -8.38 25.69 22.72
CA THR A 129 -7.33 24.74 23.07
C THR A 129 -7.58 23.37 22.45
N VAL A 130 -6.51 22.69 22.06
CA VAL A 130 -6.51 21.25 21.78
C VAL A 130 -6.38 20.51 23.11
N THR A 131 -7.40 19.74 23.48
CA THR A 131 -7.43 18.97 24.73
C THR A 131 -6.79 17.59 24.58
N SER A 132 -6.95 16.95 23.42
CA SER A 132 -6.31 15.68 23.07
C SER A 132 -6.48 15.36 21.59
N VAL A 133 -5.55 14.58 21.03
CA VAL A 133 -5.71 13.87 19.75
C VAL A 133 -5.89 12.38 20.07
N THR A 134 -6.98 11.79 19.59
CA THR A 134 -7.28 10.37 19.76
C THR A 134 -6.82 9.61 18.51
N ASP A 135 -5.70 8.90 18.65
CA ASP A 135 -5.22 7.91 17.67
C ASP A 135 -6.21 6.74 17.60
N THR A 136 -7.01 6.73 16.54
CA THR A 136 -8.14 5.79 16.38
C THR A 136 -7.70 4.51 15.67
N ASN A 137 -6.68 4.59 14.83
CA ASN A 137 -6.17 3.45 14.05
C ASN A 137 -4.99 2.74 14.75
N GLY A 138 -4.40 3.34 15.79
CA GLY A 138 -3.34 2.79 16.63
C GLY A 138 -1.95 2.81 15.98
N ASN A 139 -1.74 3.61 14.93
CA ASN A 139 -0.47 3.66 14.20
C ASN A 139 0.56 4.64 14.83
N GLY A 140 0.16 5.42 15.83
CA GLY A 140 1.02 6.40 16.49
C GLY A 140 1.32 7.67 15.67
N LEU A 141 0.58 7.89 14.57
CA LEU A 141 0.64 9.05 13.69
C LEU A 141 -0.65 9.85 13.83
N THR A 142 -0.57 11.18 13.78
CA THR A 142 -1.77 12.04 13.63
C THR A 142 -2.14 12.12 12.16
N ASP A 143 -3.10 11.30 11.73
CA ASP A 143 -3.50 11.19 10.32
C ASP A 143 -5.00 10.86 10.12
N ALA A 144 -5.38 10.43 8.92
CA ALA A 144 -6.76 10.24 8.53
C ALA A 144 -7.48 9.20 9.42
N GLY A 145 -8.64 9.61 9.95
CA GLY A 145 -9.45 8.81 10.87
C GLY A 145 -9.27 9.19 12.34
N ASP A 146 -8.21 9.91 12.70
CA ASP A 146 -7.99 10.39 14.07
C ASP A 146 -8.90 11.55 14.45
N VAL A 147 -9.14 11.70 15.75
CA VAL A 147 -10.08 12.69 16.29
C VAL A 147 -9.36 13.71 17.16
N ILE A 148 -9.38 14.97 16.72
CA ILE A 148 -8.89 16.11 17.49
C ILE A 148 -10.03 16.63 18.39
N ASN A 149 -9.76 16.79 19.68
CA ASN A 149 -10.72 17.26 20.68
C ASN A 149 -10.38 18.68 21.08
N TYR A 150 -11.31 19.62 20.88
CA TYR A 150 -11.14 21.04 21.19
C TYR A 150 -12.00 21.47 22.38
N ASN A 151 -11.55 22.52 23.08
CA ASN A 151 -12.38 23.30 23.99
C ASN A 151 -12.25 24.80 23.67
N VAL A 152 -13.38 25.48 23.49
CA VAL A 152 -13.43 26.94 23.34
C VAL A 152 -13.99 27.54 24.61
N LYS A 153 -13.18 28.35 25.30
CA LYS A 153 -13.56 29.06 26.51
C LYS A 153 -13.83 30.52 26.19
N VAL A 154 -15.05 30.99 26.46
CA VAL A 154 -15.44 32.40 26.30
C VAL A 154 -15.65 33.02 27.68
N SER A 155 -14.93 34.09 27.98
CA SER A 155 -14.94 34.76 29.29
C SER A 155 -15.37 36.22 29.15
N ASN A 156 -16.23 36.68 30.06
CA ASN A 156 -16.53 38.10 30.22
C ASN A 156 -15.49 38.73 31.14
N THR A 157 -14.63 39.57 30.57
CA THR A 157 -13.53 40.25 31.28
C THR A 157 -13.82 41.72 31.52
N GLY A 158 -14.97 42.22 31.05
CA GLY A 158 -15.43 43.59 31.24
C GLY A 158 -16.34 43.74 32.45
N ASN A 159 -16.95 44.92 32.59
CA ASN A 159 -17.87 45.24 33.70
C ASN A 159 -19.36 45.24 33.33
N VAL A 160 -19.70 44.90 32.08
CA VAL A 160 -21.09 44.76 31.60
C VAL A 160 -21.40 43.29 31.35
N THR A 161 -22.59 42.82 31.74
CA THR A 161 -23.04 41.46 31.38
C THR A 161 -23.10 41.31 29.86
N LEU A 162 -22.48 40.26 29.30
CA LEU A 162 -22.56 39.97 27.88
C LEU A 162 -23.84 39.20 27.57
N THR A 163 -24.62 39.66 26.61
CA THR A 163 -25.82 39.01 26.08
C THR A 163 -25.65 38.69 24.60
N GLY A 164 -26.50 37.81 24.09
CA GLY A 164 -26.45 37.44 22.68
C GLY A 164 -25.14 36.76 22.29
N VAL A 165 -24.42 36.17 23.25
CA VAL A 165 -23.09 35.61 22.97
C VAL A 165 -23.23 34.46 21.98
N THR A 166 -22.46 34.53 20.90
CA THR A 166 -22.37 33.51 19.86
C THR A 166 -20.96 32.95 19.80
N VAL A 167 -20.83 31.69 19.36
CA VAL A 167 -19.54 31.04 19.09
C VAL A 167 -19.68 30.24 17.81
N VAL A 168 -18.83 30.53 16.83
CA VAL A 168 -18.80 29.86 15.53
C VAL A 168 -17.40 29.29 15.28
N ASP A 169 -17.35 28.01 14.94
CA ASP A 169 -16.13 27.30 14.54
C ASP A 169 -16.46 26.54 13.24
N PRO A 170 -16.01 27.04 12.08
CA PRO A 170 -16.36 26.46 10.78
C PRO A 170 -15.82 25.03 10.58
N LEU A 171 -14.65 24.70 11.12
CA LEU A 171 -14.01 23.39 10.92
C LEU A 171 -14.79 22.28 11.65
N THR A 172 -15.15 22.52 12.90
CA THR A 172 -15.93 21.58 13.73
C THR A 172 -17.43 21.67 13.49
N GLY A 173 -17.89 22.73 12.81
CA GLY A 173 -19.30 23.04 12.61
C GLY A 173 -20.02 23.54 13.87
N GLN A 174 -19.28 23.90 14.93
CA GLN A 174 -19.88 24.45 16.15
C GLN A 174 -20.53 25.81 15.86
N ASN A 175 -21.77 25.97 16.31
CA ASN A 175 -22.54 27.20 16.17
C ASN A 175 -23.45 27.37 17.40
N ILE A 176 -22.94 28.05 18.42
CA ILE A 176 -23.63 28.38 19.66
C ILE A 176 -24.21 29.79 19.53
N SER A 177 -25.41 30.01 20.08
CA SER A 177 -26.05 31.32 20.04
C SER A 177 -26.86 31.63 21.29
N ALA A 178 -27.05 32.93 21.51
CA ALA A 178 -27.92 33.49 22.54
C ALA A 178 -27.51 33.16 23.98
N GLU A 179 -26.20 33.08 24.24
CA GLU A 179 -25.69 32.88 25.59
C GLU A 179 -25.59 34.19 26.37
N THR A 180 -25.69 34.11 27.70
CA THR A 180 -25.43 35.22 28.62
C THR A 180 -24.27 34.87 29.53
N ILE A 181 -23.31 35.79 29.65
CA ILE A 181 -22.12 35.63 30.49
C ILE A 181 -22.01 36.84 31.42
N ALA A 182 -22.30 36.59 32.70
CA ALA A 182 -22.14 37.58 33.77
C ALA A 182 -20.67 38.03 33.90
N VAL A 183 -20.47 39.21 34.46
CA VAL A 183 -19.14 39.78 34.74
C VAL A 183 -18.26 38.79 35.51
N GLY A 184 -17.05 38.54 34.99
CA GLY A 184 -16.07 37.61 35.57
C GLY A 184 -16.39 36.13 35.38
N ALA A 185 -17.51 35.77 34.74
CA ALA A 185 -17.86 34.40 34.42
C ALA A 185 -17.29 33.96 33.05
N PHE A 186 -17.33 32.66 32.80
CA PHE A 186 -16.97 32.06 31.52
C PHE A 186 -17.88 30.88 31.19
N LYS A 187 -17.84 30.46 29.92
CA LYS A 187 -18.45 29.21 29.41
C LYS A 187 -17.44 28.45 28.57
N ASP A 188 -17.48 27.13 28.69
CA ASP A 188 -16.68 26.19 27.90
C ASP A 188 -17.57 25.47 26.88
N PHE A 189 -17.07 25.38 25.65
CA PHE A 189 -17.75 24.73 24.54
C PHE A 189 -16.82 23.70 23.90
N ALA A 190 -17.06 22.43 24.23
CA ALA A 190 -16.32 21.32 23.64
C ALA A 190 -16.79 21.05 22.19
N SER A 191 -15.85 20.70 21.33
CA SER A 191 -16.11 20.24 19.96
C SER A 191 -15.02 19.27 19.52
N THR A 192 -15.25 18.55 18.43
CA THR A 192 -14.30 17.58 17.88
C THR A 192 -14.21 17.71 16.36
N TYR A 193 -13.08 17.32 15.81
CA TYR A 193 -12.87 17.21 14.37
C TYR A 193 -12.21 15.86 14.05
N THR A 194 -12.76 15.12 13.09
CA THR A 194 -12.14 13.90 12.58
C THR A 194 -11.33 14.25 11.35
N ILE A 195 -10.03 13.97 11.38
CA ILE A 195 -9.13 14.20 10.25
C ILE A 195 -9.58 13.31 9.09
N SER A 196 -9.79 13.91 7.93
CA SER A 196 -10.19 13.22 6.71
C SER A 196 -8.98 12.89 5.84
N GLN A 197 -9.16 11.95 4.90
CA GLN A 197 -8.11 11.67 3.91
C GLN A 197 -7.79 12.91 3.06
N ALA A 198 -8.78 13.78 2.80
CA ALA A 198 -8.56 15.00 2.05
C ALA A 198 -7.65 16.00 2.79
N ASP A 199 -7.64 15.99 4.12
CA ASP A 199 -6.74 16.86 4.90
C ASP A 199 -5.29 16.37 4.81
N VAL A 200 -5.09 15.05 4.87
CA VAL A 200 -3.78 14.40 4.69
C VAL A 200 -3.25 14.61 3.27
N ASP A 201 -4.09 14.34 2.27
CA ASP A 201 -3.76 14.53 0.86
C ASP A 201 -3.52 16.00 0.50
N GLY A 202 -4.24 16.91 1.18
CA GLY A 202 -4.08 18.35 1.06
C GLY A 202 -2.93 18.94 1.88
N ASN A 203 -2.15 18.11 2.59
CA ASN A 203 -1.08 18.55 3.49
C ASN A 203 -1.57 19.63 4.49
N GLY A 204 -2.75 19.44 5.10
CA GLY A 204 -3.33 20.40 6.05
C GLY A 204 -3.78 21.74 5.44
N GLY A 205 -3.83 21.86 4.11
CA GLY A 205 -3.97 23.16 3.44
C GLY A 205 -2.65 23.72 2.91
N GLY A 206 -1.57 22.94 3.01
CA GLY A 206 -0.29 23.16 2.32
C GLY A 206 0.92 23.33 3.24
N ASP A 207 0.72 23.43 4.54
CA ASP A 207 1.78 23.66 5.54
C ASP A 207 2.01 22.47 6.49
N GLY A 208 1.16 21.44 6.43
CA GLY A 208 1.27 20.23 7.23
C GLY A 208 0.50 20.26 8.53
N ASP A 209 -0.32 21.29 8.78
CA ASP A 209 -1.06 21.46 10.03
C ASP A 209 -2.59 21.49 9.79
N ILE A 210 -3.39 21.00 10.74
CA ILE A 210 -4.83 21.27 10.79
C ILE A 210 -5.05 22.59 11.51
N ASP A 211 -5.39 23.63 10.76
CA ASP A 211 -5.75 24.94 11.29
C ASP A 211 -7.22 24.98 11.74
N ASN A 212 -7.46 25.35 12.98
CA ASN A 212 -8.82 25.57 13.49
C ASN A 212 -8.99 26.91 14.20
N THR A 213 -9.88 27.75 13.68
CA THR A 213 -10.23 29.06 14.26
C THR A 213 -11.67 29.05 14.78
N ALA A 214 -11.86 29.45 16.03
CA ALA A 214 -13.17 29.78 16.60
C ALA A 214 -13.33 31.30 16.73
N THR A 215 -14.54 31.81 16.51
CA THR A 215 -14.90 33.23 16.67
C THR A 215 -16.08 33.34 17.62
N ALA A 216 -15.97 34.18 18.64
CA ALA A 216 -17.06 34.56 19.52
C ALA A 216 -17.48 36.01 19.29
N ASP A 217 -18.75 36.34 19.47
CA ASP A 217 -19.30 37.69 19.38
C ASP A 217 -20.39 37.91 20.45
N SER A 218 -20.77 39.15 20.74
CA SER A 218 -21.85 39.49 21.69
C SER A 218 -22.58 40.78 21.30
N ASP A 219 -23.68 41.10 21.98
CA ASP A 219 -24.37 42.38 21.74
C ASP A 219 -23.55 43.61 22.19
N GLN A 220 -22.59 43.41 23.11
CA GLN A 220 -21.82 44.48 23.76
C GLN A 220 -20.38 44.61 23.26
N THR A 221 -19.86 43.63 22.53
CA THR A 221 -18.50 43.63 21.98
C THR A 221 -18.53 43.41 20.47
N GLY A 222 -17.39 43.60 19.81
CA GLY A 222 -17.20 43.05 18.46
C GLY A 222 -16.75 41.59 18.53
N PRO A 223 -16.62 40.94 17.36
CA PRO A 223 -16.12 39.57 17.28
C PRO A 223 -14.66 39.48 17.74
N SER A 224 -14.34 38.38 18.41
CA SER A 224 -12.99 38.00 18.83
C SER A 224 -12.72 36.56 18.43
N SER A 225 -11.51 36.24 18.01
CA SER A 225 -11.16 34.92 17.49
C SER A 225 -9.89 34.38 18.11
N ASP A 226 -9.82 33.06 18.21
CA ASP A 226 -8.61 32.34 18.61
C ASP A 226 -8.41 31.09 17.75
N SER A 227 -7.16 30.72 17.50
CA SER A 227 -6.78 29.67 16.54
C SER A 227 -5.79 28.70 17.13
N GLU A 228 -5.97 27.43 16.81
CA GLU A 228 -5.08 26.34 17.19
C GLU A 228 -4.65 25.56 15.96
N VAL A 229 -3.44 25.00 16.01
CA VAL A 229 -2.85 24.20 14.93
C VAL A 229 -2.48 22.81 15.44
N VAL A 230 -2.73 21.77 14.64
CA VAL A 230 -2.36 20.39 14.96
C VAL A 230 -1.54 19.79 13.82
N PRO A 231 -0.26 19.48 14.03
CA PRO A 231 0.58 18.89 12.98
C PRO A 231 0.11 17.52 12.54
N LEU A 232 0.05 17.32 11.23
CA LEU A 232 -0.15 16.03 10.60
C LEU A 232 1.18 15.26 10.51
N ASN A 233 1.09 13.94 10.59
CA ASN A 233 2.23 13.05 10.38
C ASN A 233 2.11 12.39 9.01
N LEU A 234 2.72 13.01 8.00
CA LEU A 234 2.69 12.51 6.63
C LEU A 234 3.85 11.54 6.39
N THR A 235 3.52 10.32 5.97
CA THR A 235 4.46 9.23 5.70
C THR A 235 4.23 8.68 4.29
N PRO A 236 4.55 9.44 3.23
CA PRO A 236 4.42 8.93 1.86
C PRO A 236 5.42 7.80 1.65
N ALA A 237 4.93 6.64 1.22
CA ALA A 237 5.76 5.47 0.95
C ALA A 237 5.13 4.67 -0.18
N ILE A 238 5.99 4.10 -1.02
CA ILE A 238 5.61 3.23 -2.12
C ILE A 238 6.45 1.97 -2.01
N ASP A 239 5.89 0.87 -2.47
CA ASP A 239 6.50 -0.46 -2.51
C ASP A 239 6.22 -1.04 -3.89
N ILE A 240 7.20 -1.69 -4.49
CA ILE A 240 7.04 -2.44 -5.73
C ILE A 240 7.56 -3.85 -5.52
N GLU A 241 6.74 -4.83 -5.90
CA GLU A 241 7.13 -6.24 -5.93
C GLU A 241 7.14 -6.69 -7.38
N LYS A 242 8.24 -7.26 -7.84
CA LYS A 242 8.45 -7.69 -9.22
C LYS A 242 8.66 -9.19 -9.28
N LEU A 243 7.69 -9.83 -9.91
CA LEU A 243 7.67 -11.28 -10.02
C LEU A 243 7.91 -11.70 -11.47
N VAL A 244 8.57 -12.82 -11.66
CA VAL A 244 8.82 -13.43 -12.97
C VAL A 244 8.06 -14.74 -13.13
N LYS A 245 7.70 -15.07 -14.36
CA LYS A 245 7.10 -16.35 -14.73
C LYS A 245 7.61 -16.76 -16.11
N VAL A 246 8.30 -17.90 -16.14
CA VAL A 246 8.83 -18.52 -17.36
C VAL A 246 7.80 -19.48 -17.96
N ASP A 247 7.94 -19.82 -19.25
CA ASP A 247 6.95 -20.61 -20.00
C ASP A 247 6.66 -21.97 -19.34
N GLY A 248 5.39 -22.35 -19.31
CA GLY A 248 4.89 -23.57 -18.64
C GLY A 248 4.73 -23.48 -17.11
N ALA A 249 5.27 -22.46 -16.44
CA ALA A 249 5.07 -22.28 -15.01
C ALA A 249 3.62 -21.88 -14.67
N VAL A 250 3.10 -22.36 -13.53
CA VAL A 250 1.73 -22.08 -13.08
C VAL A 250 1.60 -20.83 -12.20
N ALA A 251 2.70 -20.34 -11.65
CA ALA A 251 2.72 -19.21 -10.73
C ALA A 251 3.89 -18.25 -11.05
N PHE A 252 3.69 -16.98 -10.71
CA PHE A 252 4.76 -16.00 -10.63
C PHE A 252 5.63 -16.30 -9.41
N VAL A 253 6.94 -16.15 -9.56
CA VAL A 253 7.92 -16.32 -8.49
C VAL A 253 8.64 -15.00 -8.26
N ASP A 254 8.81 -14.69 -6.98
CA ASP A 254 9.78 -13.71 -6.52
C ASP A 254 11.17 -14.36 -6.69
N ALA A 255 11.95 -13.79 -7.60
CA ALA A 255 13.21 -14.34 -8.06
C ALA A 255 14.41 -13.44 -7.72
N ASP A 256 14.28 -12.59 -6.71
CA ASP A 256 15.31 -11.67 -6.25
C ASP A 256 16.33 -12.34 -5.29
N THR A 257 15.93 -13.42 -4.63
CA THR A 257 16.71 -14.12 -3.58
C THR A 257 17.67 -15.16 -4.12
N ALA A 258 17.33 -15.79 -5.24
CA ALA A 258 18.18 -16.79 -5.90
C ALA A 258 19.03 -16.11 -6.97
N ALA A 259 20.35 -16.35 -6.92
CA ALA A 259 21.32 -15.67 -7.79
C ALA A 259 21.05 -15.80 -9.30
N THR A 260 20.26 -16.79 -9.72
CA THR A 260 19.95 -17.04 -11.14
C THR A 260 18.48 -16.90 -11.51
N GLY A 261 17.55 -16.93 -10.55
CA GLY A 261 16.11 -17.02 -10.83
C GLY A 261 15.70 -18.31 -11.56
N PRO A 262 14.44 -18.42 -12.03
CA PRO A 262 13.98 -19.55 -12.83
C PRO A 262 14.61 -19.61 -14.23
N ASN A 263 14.62 -20.82 -14.79
CA ASN A 263 15.22 -21.14 -16.06
C ASN A 263 14.23 -20.91 -17.22
N ALA A 264 14.62 -20.14 -18.25
CA ALA A 264 13.85 -19.92 -19.46
C ALA A 264 14.65 -20.37 -20.70
N PHE A 265 14.03 -21.11 -21.62
CA PHE A 265 14.70 -21.46 -22.87
C PHE A 265 14.80 -20.25 -23.79
N GLU A 266 15.93 -20.05 -24.45
CA GLU A 266 16.07 -19.01 -25.47
C GLU A 266 14.93 -19.09 -26.50
N GLY A 267 14.29 -17.95 -26.78
CA GLY A 267 13.13 -17.87 -27.68
C GLY A 267 11.77 -18.08 -27.02
N THR A 268 11.69 -18.52 -25.76
CA THR A 268 10.42 -18.67 -25.04
C THR A 268 9.98 -17.36 -24.35
N PRO A 269 8.67 -17.10 -24.20
CA PRO A 269 8.21 -15.88 -23.56
C PRO A 269 8.48 -15.90 -22.05
N VAL A 270 8.86 -14.74 -21.51
CA VAL A 270 9.02 -14.50 -20.06
C VAL A 270 8.03 -13.43 -19.64
N GLN A 271 7.20 -13.72 -18.65
CA GLN A 271 6.21 -12.79 -18.12
C GLN A 271 6.71 -12.16 -16.82
N PHE A 272 6.54 -10.85 -16.70
CA PHE A 272 6.81 -10.09 -15.48
C PHE A 272 5.52 -9.51 -14.94
N LYS A 273 5.38 -9.50 -13.61
CA LYS A 273 4.27 -8.85 -12.91
C LYS A 273 4.84 -7.88 -11.88
N PHE A 274 4.49 -6.61 -12.01
CA PHE A 274 4.83 -5.56 -11.06
C PHE A 274 3.60 -5.30 -10.20
N THR A 275 3.70 -5.51 -8.90
CA THR A 275 2.67 -5.18 -7.93
C THR A 275 3.12 -3.92 -7.19
N VAL A 276 2.54 -2.78 -7.53
CA VAL A 276 2.85 -1.48 -6.89
C VAL A 276 1.84 -1.22 -5.80
N ILE A 277 2.31 -0.91 -4.59
CA ILE A 277 1.49 -0.69 -3.40
C ILE A 277 1.84 0.66 -2.78
N ASN A 278 0.83 1.46 -2.44
CA ASN A 278 1.04 2.61 -1.56
C ASN A 278 1.02 2.15 -0.10
N THR A 279 2.21 2.05 0.49
CA THR A 279 2.41 1.65 1.89
C THR A 279 2.38 2.83 2.86
N GLY A 280 2.26 4.05 2.34
CA GLY A 280 2.15 5.28 3.11
C GLY A 280 0.72 5.64 3.49
N ASN A 281 0.57 6.79 4.16
CA ASN A 281 -0.74 7.32 4.58
C ASN A 281 -1.28 8.46 3.71
N VAL A 282 -0.53 8.88 2.68
CA VAL A 282 -0.95 9.92 1.73
C VAL A 282 -1.31 9.30 0.39
N THR A 283 -2.37 9.78 -0.27
CA THR A 283 -2.64 9.41 -1.65
C THR A 283 -1.50 9.89 -2.55
N LEU A 284 -0.85 8.95 -3.23
CA LEU A 284 0.21 9.25 -4.19
C LEU A 284 -0.42 9.56 -5.55
N SER A 285 0.18 10.47 -6.31
CA SER A 285 -0.23 10.81 -7.68
C SER A 285 0.95 10.74 -8.65
N ASP A 286 0.66 10.70 -9.95
CA ASP A 286 1.67 10.77 -11.01
C ASP A 286 2.83 9.76 -10.83
N ILE A 287 2.49 8.53 -10.43
CA ILE A 287 3.47 7.49 -10.15
C ILE A 287 3.95 6.94 -11.49
N THR A 288 5.25 6.99 -11.71
CA THR A 288 5.93 6.40 -12.86
C THR A 288 6.47 5.04 -12.48
N VAL A 289 6.06 4.00 -13.21
CA VAL A 289 6.69 2.67 -13.16
C VAL A 289 7.60 2.50 -14.37
N SER A 290 8.87 2.24 -14.10
CA SER A 290 9.92 1.99 -15.10
C SER A 290 10.63 0.67 -14.82
N ASP A 291 11.42 0.25 -15.79
CA ASP A 291 12.11 -1.02 -15.80
C ASP A 291 13.51 -0.84 -16.43
N SER A 292 14.51 -1.58 -15.96
CA SER A 292 15.89 -1.42 -16.43
C SER A 292 16.12 -1.95 -17.84
N ASP A 293 15.39 -3.00 -18.21
CA ASP A 293 15.64 -3.78 -19.42
C ASP A 293 14.54 -3.55 -20.47
N PHE A 294 13.36 -3.13 -20.03
CA PHE A 294 12.18 -2.98 -20.87
C PHE A 294 11.62 -1.55 -20.88
N ASP A 295 11.19 -1.11 -22.06
CA ASP A 295 10.39 0.11 -22.17
C ASP A 295 8.92 -0.21 -21.90
N LEU A 296 8.46 0.10 -20.69
CA LEU A 296 7.06 -0.07 -20.28
C LEU A 296 6.12 1.01 -20.86
N SER A 297 6.64 2.04 -21.56
CA SER A 297 5.85 3.19 -22.03
C SER A 297 4.76 2.87 -23.06
N GLY A 298 4.81 1.68 -23.66
CA GLY A 298 3.84 1.19 -24.65
C GLY A 298 2.74 0.29 -24.10
N LEU A 299 2.79 -0.09 -22.82
CA LEU A 299 1.75 -0.92 -22.19
C LEU A 299 0.50 -0.07 -21.92
N THR A 300 -0.60 -0.39 -22.62
CA THR A 300 -1.93 0.18 -22.33
C THR A 300 -2.77 -0.87 -21.62
N GLY A 301 -3.06 -0.66 -20.33
CA GLY A 301 -3.59 -1.72 -19.46
C GLY A 301 -4.55 -1.29 -18.35
N ASP A 302 -4.78 0.01 -18.13
CA ASP A 302 -5.94 0.56 -17.43
C ASP A 302 -6.30 1.95 -18.01
N ALA A 303 -7.54 2.36 -17.75
CA ALA A 303 -8.26 3.34 -18.56
C ALA A 303 -7.88 4.80 -18.28
N ASP A 304 -6.88 5.34 -18.97
CA ASP A 304 -6.69 6.81 -19.12
C ASP A 304 -5.75 7.18 -20.29
N GLY A 305 -4.61 6.50 -20.44
CA GLY A 305 -3.77 6.57 -21.65
C GLY A 305 -3.12 7.93 -21.95
N SER A 306 -1.96 8.21 -21.33
CA SER A 306 -0.93 9.11 -21.90
C SER A 306 0.42 9.11 -21.13
N LEU A 307 1.46 8.49 -21.75
CA LEU A 307 2.93 8.79 -21.75
C LEU A 307 3.88 8.14 -20.71
N ALA A 308 4.98 7.57 -21.25
CA ALA A 308 6.32 7.25 -20.69
C ALA A 308 6.37 6.56 -19.30
N GLY A 309 6.71 5.27 -19.28
CA GLY A 309 6.51 4.39 -18.12
C GLY A 309 5.02 4.06 -17.95
N TYR A 310 4.69 2.98 -17.24
CA TYR A 310 3.30 2.77 -16.85
C TYR A 310 2.96 3.83 -15.79
N GLN A 311 2.04 4.74 -16.10
CA GLN A 311 1.65 5.83 -15.20
C GLN A 311 0.44 5.41 -14.37
N ILE A 312 0.58 5.42 -13.06
CA ILE A 312 -0.55 5.28 -12.14
C ILE A 312 -0.95 6.70 -11.72
N ALA A 313 -2.11 7.15 -12.21
CA ALA A 313 -2.58 8.52 -11.98
C ALA A 313 -2.73 8.85 -10.49
N THR A 314 -3.36 7.95 -9.74
CA THR A 314 -3.46 8.04 -8.27
C THR A 314 -3.46 6.66 -7.63
N LEU A 315 -2.90 6.58 -6.43
CA LEU A 315 -2.92 5.39 -5.59
C LEU A 315 -3.20 5.80 -4.14
N ALA A 316 -4.42 5.51 -3.67
CA ALA A 316 -4.82 5.76 -2.29
C ALA A 316 -3.99 4.90 -1.31
N PRO A 317 -3.88 5.27 -0.03
CA PRO A 317 -3.23 4.45 1.00
C PRO A 317 -3.73 3.00 0.98
N SER A 318 -2.81 2.03 1.07
CA SER A 318 -3.06 0.59 0.91
C SER A 318 -3.63 0.15 -0.46
N GLY A 319 -3.74 1.06 -1.42
CA GLY A 319 -4.10 0.75 -2.80
C GLY A 319 -2.99 -0.04 -3.49
N SER A 320 -3.37 -0.91 -4.42
CA SER A 320 -2.45 -1.75 -5.19
C SER A 320 -2.85 -1.80 -6.67
N VAL A 321 -1.85 -1.82 -7.55
CA VAL A 321 -2.00 -2.00 -9.00
C VAL A 321 -1.03 -3.09 -9.47
N ASP A 322 -1.56 -4.06 -10.20
CA ASP A 322 -0.77 -5.11 -10.87
C ASP A 322 -0.58 -4.75 -12.35
N ILE A 323 0.68 -4.70 -12.80
CA ILE A 323 1.08 -4.43 -14.19
C ILE A 323 1.70 -5.71 -14.74
N LEU A 324 1.24 -6.18 -15.90
CA LEU A 324 1.81 -7.35 -16.55
C LEU A 324 2.59 -6.95 -17.82
N TYR A 325 3.81 -7.44 -17.92
CA TYR A 325 4.64 -7.36 -19.12
C TYR A 325 4.97 -8.77 -19.61
N THR A 326 5.07 -8.96 -20.92
CA THR A 326 5.52 -10.23 -21.51
C THR A 326 6.63 -9.92 -22.51
N GLN A 327 7.85 -10.33 -22.16
CA GLN A 327 8.95 -10.40 -23.10
C GLN A 327 8.68 -11.55 -24.06
N THR A 328 8.82 -11.30 -25.36
CA THR A 328 8.46 -12.28 -26.39
C THR A 328 9.43 -13.44 -26.51
N ALA A 329 10.69 -13.26 -26.12
CA ALA A 329 11.75 -14.26 -26.22
C ALA A 329 12.84 -13.99 -25.17
N ALA A 330 13.11 -14.98 -24.32
CA ALA A 330 14.29 -15.02 -23.45
C ALA A 330 15.56 -15.08 -24.31
N THR A 331 16.65 -14.49 -23.82
CA THR A 331 17.97 -14.54 -24.46
C THR A 331 18.97 -15.26 -23.56
N ALA A 332 20.00 -15.88 -24.13
CA ALA A 332 21.02 -16.61 -23.37
C ALA A 332 21.71 -15.77 -22.27
N GLY A 333 22.00 -16.42 -21.13
CA GLY A 333 22.74 -15.86 -20.00
C GLY A 333 21.87 -15.42 -18.82
N GLN A 334 22.52 -14.88 -17.79
CA GLN A 334 21.83 -14.32 -16.62
C GLN A 334 21.15 -12.99 -16.98
N HIS A 335 19.89 -12.87 -16.62
CA HIS A 335 19.14 -11.62 -16.66
C HIS A 335 18.76 -11.21 -15.25
N THR A 336 19.03 -9.96 -14.93
CA THR A 336 18.62 -9.30 -13.70
C THR A 336 17.88 -8.07 -14.13
N ASP A 337 16.61 -8.02 -13.81
CA ASP A 337 15.71 -7.02 -14.35
C ASP A 337 15.03 -6.26 -13.22
N THR A 338 15.33 -4.97 -13.09
CA THR A 338 14.90 -4.13 -11.95
C THR A 338 13.67 -3.30 -12.32
N GLY A 339 12.57 -3.51 -11.60
CA GLY A 339 11.40 -2.63 -11.62
C GLY A 339 11.60 -1.45 -10.68
N THR A 340 11.08 -0.28 -11.04
CA THR A 340 11.12 0.92 -10.19
C THR A 340 9.76 1.60 -10.21
N ALA A 341 9.18 1.84 -9.04
CA ALA A 341 8.03 2.74 -8.89
C ALA A 341 8.50 4.05 -8.25
N SER A 342 8.13 5.20 -8.82
CA SER A 342 8.54 6.49 -8.26
C SER A 342 7.52 7.60 -8.46
N THR A 343 7.47 8.53 -7.53
CA THR A 343 6.70 9.77 -7.59
C THR A 343 7.41 10.87 -6.79
N THR A 344 6.85 12.07 -6.75
CA THR A 344 7.29 13.18 -5.90
C THR A 344 6.18 13.63 -4.97
N PHE A 345 6.47 13.73 -3.68
CA PHE A 345 5.57 14.29 -2.67
C PHE A 345 6.28 15.45 -1.95
N ASN A 346 5.66 16.64 -1.91
CA ASN A 346 6.24 17.85 -1.31
C ASN A 346 7.70 18.14 -1.75
N GLY A 347 8.01 17.87 -3.02
CA GLY A 347 9.34 18.06 -3.61
C GLY A 347 10.38 16.99 -3.25
N SER A 348 10.01 15.98 -2.46
CA SER A 348 10.84 14.80 -2.17
C SER A 348 10.45 13.63 -3.05
N THR A 349 11.43 12.88 -3.54
CA THR A 349 11.17 11.64 -4.28
C THR A 349 10.74 10.54 -3.33
N VAL A 350 9.67 9.83 -3.69
CA VAL A 350 9.19 8.62 -3.05
C VAL A 350 9.35 7.53 -4.09
N SER A 351 10.21 6.55 -3.84
CA SER A 351 10.53 5.53 -4.82
C SER A 351 10.91 4.24 -4.15
N ASP A 352 10.64 3.15 -4.85
CA ASP A 352 11.07 1.81 -4.48
C ASP A 352 11.49 1.03 -5.72
N MET A 353 12.33 0.01 -5.53
CA MET A 353 12.89 -0.81 -6.60
C MET A 353 12.95 -2.26 -6.17
N ASP A 354 12.66 -3.15 -7.12
CA ASP A 354 12.68 -4.57 -6.88
C ASP A 354 13.17 -5.35 -8.11
N ASP A 355 13.98 -6.38 -7.86
CA ASP A 355 14.68 -7.14 -8.90
C ASP A 355 13.93 -8.44 -9.20
N ALA A 356 13.78 -8.80 -10.47
CA ALA A 356 13.39 -10.14 -10.86
C ALA A 356 14.46 -10.76 -11.75
N ASN A 357 14.96 -11.93 -11.38
CA ASN A 357 15.99 -12.63 -12.15
C ASN A 357 15.39 -13.76 -12.99
N TYR A 358 15.99 -14.04 -14.15
CA TYR A 358 15.84 -15.32 -14.84
C TYR A 358 17.14 -15.69 -15.54
N PHE A 359 17.38 -17.00 -15.72
CA PHE A 359 18.51 -17.46 -16.53
C PHE A 359 18.00 -17.97 -17.87
N GLY A 360 18.42 -17.31 -18.94
CA GLY A 360 18.15 -17.77 -20.30
C GLY A 360 19.16 -18.82 -20.72
N PHE A 361 18.68 -20.00 -21.10
CA PHE A 361 19.54 -21.08 -21.55
C PHE A 361 19.93 -20.88 -23.01
N ASP A 362 21.23 -20.65 -23.23
CA ASP A 362 21.82 -20.83 -24.55
C ASP A 362 21.76 -22.31 -24.89
N ALA A 363 21.13 -22.64 -26.01
CA ALA A 363 21.17 -23.98 -26.54
C ALA A 363 22.54 -24.36 -27.16
N GLY A 364 23.58 -23.55 -26.91
CA GLY A 364 24.87 -23.54 -27.60
C GLY A 364 26.09 -24.11 -26.85
N VAL A 365 25.98 -24.70 -25.66
CA VAL A 365 27.12 -25.38 -25.01
C VAL A 365 26.80 -26.85 -24.74
N CYS A 366 27.13 -27.70 -25.72
CA CYS A 366 26.77 -29.11 -25.74
C CYS A 366 27.73 -30.00 -24.93
N GLY A 367 27.18 -31.03 -24.27
CA GLY A 367 27.89 -32.26 -23.95
C GLY A 367 28.00 -33.11 -25.22
N LEU A 368 29.21 -33.49 -25.61
CA LEU A 368 29.47 -34.23 -26.85
C LEU A 368 28.93 -35.68 -26.76
N THR A 369 27.67 -35.98 -27.12
CA THR A 369 27.34 -37.37 -27.53
C THR A 369 27.73 -37.74 -28.96
N PRO A 370 28.06 -36.80 -29.88
CA PRO A 370 28.89 -37.18 -31.00
C PRO A 370 30.25 -37.73 -30.54
N GLY A 371 30.70 -37.51 -29.29
CA GLY A 371 32.01 -37.93 -28.79
C GLY A 371 32.11 -39.38 -28.31
N PHE A 372 31.07 -39.92 -27.65
CA PHE A 372 31.06 -41.32 -27.21
C PHE A 372 30.81 -42.27 -28.40
N TRP A 373 29.89 -41.89 -29.30
CA TRP A 373 29.47 -42.76 -30.41
C TRP A 373 30.24 -42.55 -31.73
N SER A 374 30.92 -41.41 -31.98
CA SER A 374 31.72 -41.24 -33.22
C SER A 374 32.96 -42.13 -33.31
N GLN A 375 33.35 -42.79 -32.22
CA GLN A 375 34.43 -43.79 -32.26
C GLN A 375 33.95 -45.13 -32.87
N HIS A 376 32.64 -45.30 -33.04
CA HIS A 376 31.99 -46.52 -33.53
C HIS A 376 31.20 -46.18 -34.81
N LEU A 377 31.89 -46.26 -35.96
CA LEU A 377 31.47 -45.81 -37.32
C LEU A 377 30.12 -46.33 -37.88
N TRP A 378 29.32 -47.08 -37.11
CA TRP A 378 28.15 -47.82 -37.59
C TRP A 378 27.01 -47.92 -36.57
N ALA A 379 27.02 -47.10 -35.52
CA ALA A 379 25.89 -46.94 -34.59
C ALA A 379 25.05 -45.71 -34.94
N TRP A 380 23.76 -45.82 -34.63
CA TRP A 380 22.65 -44.91 -34.96
C TRP A 380 23.00 -43.42 -34.89
N ASP A 381 22.88 -42.73 -36.02
CA ASP A 381 23.20 -41.29 -36.21
C ASP A 381 21.94 -40.41 -36.25
N GLY A 382 20.78 -40.97 -35.88
CA GLY A 382 19.49 -40.28 -35.93
C GLY A 382 18.91 -40.08 -37.33
N ASN A 383 19.53 -40.62 -38.39
CA ASN A 383 19.07 -40.50 -39.77
C ASN A 383 18.60 -41.86 -40.34
N PRO A 384 17.27 -42.08 -40.51
CA PRO A 384 16.72 -43.35 -40.97
C PRO A 384 17.20 -43.83 -42.35
N GLY A 385 17.82 -42.94 -43.14
CA GLY A 385 18.33 -43.24 -44.48
C GLY A 385 19.80 -43.70 -44.53
N THR A 386 20.57 -43.51 -43.46
CA THR A 386 21.97 -43.95 -43.33
C THR A 386 22.11 -45.17 -42.42
N ASP A 387 21.07 -45.51 -41.68
CA ASP A 387 20.85 -46.81 -41.05
C ASP A 387 20.70 -47.92 -42.13
N GLY A 388 21.82 -48.41 -42.66
CA GLY A 388 21.85 -49.30 -43.83
C GLY A 388 21.10 -50.63 -43.65
N PRO A 389 20.59 -51.24 -44.75
CA PRO A 389 20.11 -52.60 -44.71
C PRO A 389 21.31 -53.56 -44.55
N VAL A 390 21.17 -54.56 -43.67
CA VAL A 390 21.99 -55.79 -43.52
C VAL A 390 23.25 -55.92 -44.40
N ASP A 391 24.40 -56.19 -43.79
CA ASP A 391 25.65 -56.45 -44.52
C ASP A 391 25.59 -57.71 -45.43
N ASP A 392 26.60 -57.87 -46.29
CA ASP A 392 26.74 -58.92 -47.34
C ASP A 392 26.67 -60.38 -46.83
N GLN A 393 26.46 -60.60 -45.53
CA GLN A 393 26.32 -61.91 -44.89
C GLN A 393 24.94 -62.12 -44.23
N GLY A 394 24.01 -61.16 -44.35
CA GLY A 394 22.60 -61.31 -44.02
C GLY A 394 22.26 -61.31 -42.53
N LYS A 395 23.07 -60.68 -41.66
CA LYS A 395 22.77 -60.53 -40.23
C LYS A 395 22.26 -59.12 -39.89
N THR A 396 21.22 -59.05 -39.06
CA THR A 396 20.59 -57.78 -38.59
C THR A 396 21.36 -57.12 -37.44
N LEU A 397 21.17 -55.80 -37.30
CA LEU A 397 21.80 -54.87 -36.34
C LEU A 397 21.85 -55.39 -34.89
N ALA A 398 20.82 -56.11 -34.46
CA ALA A 398 20.72 -56.67 -33.11
C ALA A 398 21.75 -57.77 -32.78
N SER A 399 22.33 -58.44 -33.78
CA SER A 399 23.20 -59.62 -33.55
C SER A 399 24.70 -59.30 -33.44
N LYS A 400 25.10 -58.02 -33.51
CA LYS A 400 26.50 -57.57 -33.42
C LYS A 400 26.85 -56.77 -32.15
N LEU A 401 25.88 -56.32 -31.36
CA LEU A 401 26.15 -55.48 -30.18
C LEU A 401 26.94 -56.18 -29.05
N ILE A 402 26.87 -57.52 -28.94
CA ILE A 402 27.72 -58.30 -28.02
C ILE A 402 29.09 -58.62 -28.65
N ALA A 403 29.21 -58.58 -29.98
CA ALA A 403 30.46 -58.91 -30.66
C ALA A 403 31.43 -57.71 -30.74
N ASP A 404 30.92 -56.49 -30.58
CA ASP A 404 31.67 -55.26 -30.86
C ASP A 404 31.69 -54.24 -29.69
N ASP A 405 31.50 -54.67 -28.43
CA ASP A 405 31.97 -53.90 -27.25
C ASP A 405 31.44 -52.44 -27.15
N VAL A 406 30.14 -52.23 -27.43
CA VAL A 406 29.51 -50.88 -27.49
C VAL A 406 29.31 -50.23 -26.10
N LEU A 407 29.13 -51.04 -25.07
CA LEU A 407 29.43 -50.70 -23.68
C LEU A 407 30.33 -51.83 -23.16
N THR A 408 31.63 -51.58 -23.07
CA THR A 408 32.52 -52.54 -22.43
C THR A 408 32.35 -52.48 -20.92
N LEU A 409 32.84 -53.50 -20.20
CA LEU A 409 32.96 -53.41 -18.74
C LEU A 409 33.70 -52.11 -18.37
N GLU A 410 34.67 -51.66 -19.17
CA GLU A 410 35.48 -50.46 -18.96
C GLU A 410 34.73 -49.12 -19.15
N ASP A 411 33.70 -49.07 -20.00
CA ASP A 411 32.88 -47.85 -20.22
C ASP A 411 31.86 -47.61 -19.10
N VAL A 412 31.61 -48.64 -18.29
CA VAL A 412 30.67 -48.65 -17.16
C VAL A 412 31.43 -48.74 -15.82
N LEU A 413 32.76 -48.62 -15.84
CA LEU A 413 33.63 -48.65 -14.65
C LEU A 413 33.59 -47.31 -13.86
N ILE A 414 32.43 -46.95 -13.35
CA ILE A 414 32.37 -46.48 -11.97
C ILE A 414 31.92 -47.69 -11.15
N PRO A 415 32.69 -48.14 -10.14
CA PRO A 415 32.29 -49.30 -9.35
C PRO A 415 30.95 -49.01 -8.67
N VAL A 416 29.87 -49.68 -9.09
CA VAL A 416 28.51 -49.49 -8.55
C VAL A 416 28.17 -50.55 -7.51
N ASP A 417 27.73 -50.13 -6.32
CA ASP A 417 27.21 -51.01 -5.27
C ASP A 417 25.77 -51.43 -5.59
N SER A 418 25.62 -52.39 -6.50
CA SER A 418 24.33 -52.91 -6.96
C SER A 418 23.54 -53.65 -5.88
N ASN A 419 24.23 -54.26 -4.90
CA ASN A 419 23.61 -55.11 -3.89
C ASN A 419 23.32 -54.38 -2.57
N ARG A 420 23.80 -53.14 -2.44
CA ARG A 420 23.62 -52.20 -1.32
C ARG A 420 24.24 -52.65 0.00
N ASP A 421 25.36 -53.34 -0.04
CA ASP A 421 26.10 -53.69 1.17
C ASP A 421 27.09 -52.59 1.62
N GLY A 422 27.20 -51.52 0.84
CA GLY A 422 28.08 -50.38 1.07
C GLY A 422 29.52 -50.62 0.62
N VAL A 423 29.79 -51.72 -0.08
CA VAL A 423 31.12 -52.14 -0.50
C VAL A 423 31.08 -52.62 -1.95
N ILE A 424 31.78 -51.92 -2.84
CA ILE A 424 31.89 -52.42 -4.21
C ILE A 424 32.85 -53.62 -4.26
N ASP A 425 32.32 -54.80 -4.56
CA ASP A 425 33.06 -56.05 -4.61
C ASP A 425 32.65 -56.97 -5.79
N GLY A 426 33.14 -58.21 -5.79
CA GLY A 426 32.89 -59.17 -6.87
C GLY A 426 31.47 -59.75 -6.90
N ASN A 427 30.60 -59.38 -5.97
CA ASN A 427 29.19 -59.75 -5.93
C ASN A 427 28.29 -58.69 -6.57
N ASP A 428 28.84 -57.53 -6.97
CA ASP A 428 28.09 -56.49 -7.66
C ASP A 428 27.86 -56.79 -9.14
N GLN A 429 26.65 -56.45 -9.60
CA GLN A 429 26.26 -56.45 -11.00
C GLN A 429 26.81 -55.20 -11.69
N ALA A 430 27.29 -55.38 -12.93
CA ALA A 430 27.65 -54.25 -13.78
C ALA A 430 26.40 -53.51 -14.24
N GLY A 431 26.45 -52.18 -14.29
CA GLY A 431 25.32 -51.34 -14.70
C GLY A 431 25.56 -49.85 -14.49
N VAL A 432 24.57 -49.01 -14.81
CA VAL A 432 24.65 -47.55 -14.71
C VAL A 432 23.78 -47.07 -13.56
N LEU A 433 24.37 -46.28 -12.65
CA LEU A 433 23.66 -45.59 -11.58
C LEU A 433 23.28 -44.17 -12.04
N VAL A 434 22.05 -44.00 -12.51
CA VAL A 434 21.53 -42.70 -12.95
C VAL A 434 21.18 -41.86 -11.73
N GLY A 435 21.64 -40.61 -11.70
CA GLY A 435 21.45 -39.68 -10.58
C GLY A 435 22.62 -39.64 -9.58
N ASP A 436 23.72 -40.35 -9.84
CA ASP A 436 24.96 -40.27 -9.06
C ASP A 436 25.71 -38.99 -9.42
N LEU A 437 25.65 -37.99 -8.52
CA LEU A 437 26.18 -36.65 -8.74
C LEU A 437 27.65 -36.53 -8.36
N ASN A 438 28.16 -37.47 -7.57
CA ASN A 438 29.53 -37.43 -7.07
C ASN A 438 30.42 -38.55 -7.64
N HIS A 439 29.82 -39.41 -8.47
CA HIS A 439 30.46 -40.38 -9.35
C HIS A 439 31.23 -41.44 -8.56
N ASN A 440 30.73 -41.77 -7.37
CA ASN A 440 31.33 -42.77 -6.48
C ASN A 440 30.72 -44.16 -6.66
N GLY A 441 29.64 -44.29 -7.45
CA GLY A 441 28.89 -45.52 -7.69
C GLY A 441 28.14 -46.04 -6.46
N LEU A 442 28.05 -45.24 -5.41
CA LEU A 442 27.27 -45.53 -4.21
C LEU A 442 26.01 -44.68 -4.25
N LYS A 443 24.91 -45.20 -3.71
CA LYS A 443 23.78 -44.34 -3.43
C LYS A 443 24.02 -43.55 -2.16
N ASP A 444 24.06 -42.24 -2.32
CA ASP A 444 24.13 -41.35 -1.18
C ASP A 444 22.75 -40.90 -0.67
N PRO A 445 22.60 -40.62 0.64
CA PRO A 445 21.31 -40.20 1.22
C PRO A 445 20.69 -38.94 0.62
N ASN A 446 21.48 -38.13 -0.10
CA ASN A 446 21.06 -36.86 -0.71
C ASN A 446 20.86 -36.97 -2.23
N GLU A 447 20.99 -38.17 -2.81
CA GLU A 447 20.85 -38.41 -4.23
C GLU A 447 19.58 -39.23 -4.51
N THR A 448 18.87 -38.84 -5.57
CA THR A 448 17.81 -39.67 -6.14
C THR A 448 18.43 -40.50 -7.25
N THR A 449 18.59 -41.80 -7.01
CA THR A 449 19.24 -42.70 -7.96
C THR A 449 18.34 -43.85 -8.39
N VAL A 450 18.59 -44.33 -9.61
CA VAL A 450 18.02 -45.56 -10.16
C VAL A 450 19.13 -46.33 -10.88
N PHE A 451 19.21 -47.63 -10.62
CA PHE A 451 20.21 -48.50 -11.23
C PHE A 451 19.60 -49.27 -12.39
N PHE A 452 20.28 -49.19 -13.52
CA PHE A 452 20.00 -50.03 -14.69
C PHE A 452 21.10 -51.07 -14.80
N GLU A 453 20.74 -52.36 -14.77
CA GLU A 453 21.73 -53.41 -15.05
C GLU A 453 22.34 -53.20 -16.43
N LEU A 454 23.57 -53.65 -16.64
CA LEU A 454 24.31 -53.44 -17.89
C LEU A 454 23.51 -53.92 -19.10
N ILE A 455 22.82 -55.05 -18.96
CA ILE A 455 22.01 -55.61 -20.04
C ILE A 455 20.79 -54.73 -20.35
N ASP A 456 20.12 -54.22 -19.32
CA ASP A 456 18.94 -53.35 -19.46
C ASP A 456 19.32 -51.99 -20.03
N ALA A 457 20.42 -51.39 -19.54
CA ALA A 457 20.95 -50.15 -20.06
C ALA A 457 21.30 -50.28 -21.56
N GLN A 458 21.91 -51.40 -21.93
CA GLN A 458 22.24 -51.70 -23.32
C GLN A 458 20.97 -51.84 -24.19
N ASP A 459 19.93 -52.52 -23.69
CA ASP A 459 18.66 -52.69 -24.40
C ASP A 459 17.87 -51.39 -24.54
N LEU A 460 17.92 -50.52 -23.52
CA LEU A 460 17.31 -49.19 -23.54
C LEU A 460 18.00 -48.25 -24.55
N ILE A 461 19.34 -48.27 -24.59
CA ILE A 461 20.12 -47.53 -25.59
C ILE A 461 19.83 -48.03 -27.01
N ASN A 462 19.69 -49.35 -27.18
CA ASN A 462 19.45 -49.98 -28.48
C ASN A 462 17.97 -50.08 -28.87
N ALA A 463 17.06 -49.51 -28.06
CA ALA A 463 15.64 -49.63 -28.28
C ALA A 463 15.26 -49.06 -29.65
N SER A 464 14.49 -49.82 -30.44
CA SER A 464 14.01 -49.33 -31.73
C SER A 464 13.13 -48.09 -31.56
N ALA A 465 13.06 -47.23 -32.58
CA ALA A 465 12.12 -46.09 -32.58
C ALA A 465 10.67 -46.51 -32.30
N SER A 466 10.27 -47.71 -32.72
CA SER A 466 8.93 -48.25 -32.43
C SER A 466 8.71 -48.57 -30.94
N THR A 467 9.77 -48.96 -30.24
CA THR A 467 9.76 -49.24 -28.80
C THR A 467 9.76 -47.93 -28.01
N ILE A 468 10.64 -47.00 -28.37
CA ILE A 468 10.79 -45.68 -27.75
C ILE A 468 9.48 -44.88 -27.83
N ASN A 469 8.84 -44.89 -29.00
CA ASN A 469 7.58 -44.17 -29.19
C ASN A 469 6.38 -44.85 -28.51
N ALA A 470 6.50 -46.12 -28.11
CA ALA A 470 5.43 -46.86 -27.47
C ALA A 470 5.38 -46.68 -25.94
N ASP A 471 6.49 -46.31 -25.30
CA ASP A 471 6.57 -46.06 -23.86
C ASP A 471 7.59 -44.95 -23.56
N GLN A 472 7.12 -43.83 -23.01
CA GLN A 472 7.97 -42.67 -22.73
C GLN A 472 8.95 -42.90 -21.58
N ARG A 473 8.73 -43.92 -20.75
CA ARG A 473 9.73 -44.35 -19.75
C ARG A 473 10.99 -44.88 -20.42
N VAL A 474 10.85 -45.60 -21.54
CA VAL A 474 11.99 -46.08 -22.35
C VAL A 474 12.73 -44.90 -22.96
N LYS A 475 11.98 -43.90 -23.45
CA LYS A 475 12.54 -42.66 -23.99
C LYS A 475 13.38 -41.92 -22.94
N MET A 476 12.78 -41.63 -21.79
CA MET A 476 13.48 -40.94 -20.69
C MET A 476 14.70 -41.72 -20.18
N SER A 477 14.56 -43.04 -19.97
CA SER A 477 15.65 -43.86 -19.43
C SER A 477 16.84 -43.89 -20.38
N ARG A 478 16.60 -44.02 -21.69
CA ARG A 478 17.65 -43.96 -22.71
C ARG A 478 18.45 -42.66 -22.61
N ASP A 479 17.75 -41.53 -22.52
CA ASP A 479 18.39 -40.22 -22.56
C ASP A 479 19.12 -39.91 -21.25
N ALA A 480 18.52 -40.28 -20.11
CA ALA A 480 19.14 -40.17 -18.80
C ALA A 480 20.40 -41.03 -18.67
N ILE A 481 20.40 -42.27 -19.20
CA ILE A 481 21.59 -43.12 -19.22
C ILE A 481 22.69 -42.46 -20.07
N ALA A 482 22.35 -41.95 -21.26
CA ALA A 482 23.31 -41.26 -22.11
C ALA A 482 23.91 -40.02 -21.42
N LEU A 483 23.08 -39.25 -20.71
CA LEU A 483 23.53 -38.10 -19.93
C LEU A 483 24.44 -38.52 -18.77
N GLN A 484 24.07 -39.54 -17.98
CA GLN A 484 24.92 -40.04 -16.88
C GLN A 484 26.29 -40.52 -17.40
N LEU A 485 26.34 -41.18 -18.55
CA LEU A 485 27.61 -41.62 -19.15
C LEU A 485 28.49 -40.44 -19.58
N ASN A 486 27.89 -39.36 -20.09
CA ASN A 486 28.63 -38.12 -20.34
C ASN A 486 29.19 -37.54 -19.04
N ILE A 487 28.35 -37.50 -18.00
CA ILE A 487 28.71 -37.00 -16.67
C ILE A 487 29.89 -37.80 -16.10
N ASN A 488 29.80 -39.13 -16.12
CA ASN A 488 30.86 -40.03 -15.69
C ASN A 488 32.18 -39.81 -16.45
N ASN A 489 32.10 -39.37 -17.72
CA ASN A 489 33.25 -39.01 -18.56
C ASN A 489 33.76 -37.57 -18.35
N GLY A 490 33.32 -36.89 -17.28
CA GLY A 490 33.80 -35.57 -16.89
C GLY A 490 33.04 -34.41 -17.53
N VAL A 491 31.90 -34.67 -18.19
CA VAL A 491 30.96 -33.61 -18.56
C VAL A 491 30.24 -33.14 -17.31
N VAL A 492 30.06 -31.83 -17.16
CA VAL A 492 29.32 -31.29 -16.01
C VAL A 492 27.83 -31.58 -16.23
N ASP A 493 27.14 -32.07 -15.19
CA ASP A 493 25.69 -32.21 -15.21
C ASP A 493 25.03 -30.83 -15.43
N PRO A 494 24.29 -30.63 -16.54
CA PRO A 494 23.60 -29.38 -16.82
C PRO A 494 22.46 -29.17 -15.81
N ASP A 495 22.71 -28.35 -14.79
CA ASP A 495 21.76 -27.86 -13.77
C ASP A 495 20.86 -28.93 -13.14
N GLY A 496 21.42 -30.11 -12.83
CA GLY A 496 20.68 -31.16 -12.14
C GLY A 496 19.72 -31.94 -13.06
N LEU A 497 19.84 -31.86 -14.39
CA LEU A 497 18.96 -32.58 -15.32
C LEU A 497 18.96 -34.08 -15.05
N ILE A 498 20.11 -34.65 -14.70
CA ILE A 498 20.17 -36.07 -14.34
C ILE A 498 19.37 -36.39 -13.07
N THR A 499 19.32 -35.45 -12.13
CA THR A 499 18.53 -35.54 -10.90
C THR A 499 17.05 -35.46 -11.19
N GLU A 500 16.61 -34.53 -12.04
CA GLU A 500 15.19 -34.41 -12.41
C GLU A 500 14.72 -35.61 -13.25
N ALA A 501 15.58 -36.15 -14.13
CA ALA A 501 15.30 -37.39 -14.83
C ALA A 501 15.18 -38.58 -13.88
N ALA A 502 16.09 -38.73 -12.91
CA ALA A 502 16.03 -39.79 -11.91
C ALA A 502 14.77 -39.69 -11.03
N LYS A 503 14.38 -38.48 -10.62
CA LYS A 503 13.14 -38.24 -9.87
C LYS A 503 11.90 -38.57 -10.69
N TRP A 504 11.86 -38.19 -11.98
CA TRP A 504 10.75 -38.53 -12.87
C TRP A 504 10.63 -40.04 -13.06
N LEU A 505 11.74 -40.73 -13.32
CA LEU A 505 11.80 -42.18 -13.53
C LEU A 505 11.35 -42.96 -12.29
N THR A 506 11.73 -42.52 -11.10
CA THR A 506 11.38 -43.17 -9.81
C THR A 506 10.10 -42.63 -9.18
N ALA A 507 9.34 -41.78 -9.89
CA ALA A 507 8.14 -41.11 -9.42
C ALA A 507 8.31 -40.39 -8.05
N GLN A 508 9.52 -39.95 -7.74
CA GLN A 508 9.85 -39.23 -6.50
C GLN A 508 9.43 -37.76 -6.62
N SER A 509 9.10 -37.12 -5.50
CA SER A 509 8.57 -35.75 -5.46
C SER A 509 9.41 -34.78 -6.31
N PRO A 510 8.78 -33.92 -7.15
CA PRO A 510 7.35 -33.63 -7.21
C PRO A 510 6.52 -34.56 -8.13
N TYR A 511 7.10 -35.63 -8.66
CA TYR A 511 6.54 -36.51 -9.70
C TYR A 511 5.61 -37.61 -9.19
N THR A 512 4.98 -37.42 -8.03
CA THR A 512 4.14 -38.47 -7.43
C THR A 512 2.87 -38.71 -8.25
N TYR A 513 2.88 -39.72 -9.10
CA TYR A 513 1.74 -40.11 -9.92
C TYR A 513 0.77 -40.98 -9.11
N GLY A 514 -0.46 -40.49 -8.90
CA GLY A 514 -1.52 -41.27 -8.26
C GLY A 514 -1.72 -42.63 -8.94
N SER A 515 -1.39 -43.71 -8.23
CA SER A 515 -1.47 -45.13 -8.66
C SER A 515 -0.68 -45.54 -9.92
N LYS A 516 0.57 -45.96 -9.70
CA LYS A 516 1.35 -46.98 -10.48
C LYS A 516 1.59 -46.76 -11.99
N SER A 517 1.42 -45.56 -12.54
CA SER A 517 1.59 -45.31 -13.99
C SER A 517 2.66 -44.25 -14.22
N GLY A 518 3.93 -44.67 -14.28
CA GLY A 518 5.05 -43.78 -14.62
C GLY A 518 6.41 -44.23 -14.09
N ASP A 519 6.39 -44.98 -12.99
CA ASP A 519 7.57 -45.44 -12.27
C ASP A 519 8.28 -46.59 -13.02
N VAL A 520 9.61 -46.55 -13.06
CA VAL A 520 10.47 -47.64 -13.56
C VAL A 520 10.98 -48.54 -12.44
N ASP A 521 10.91 -48.12 -11.18
CA ASP A 521 11.22 -48.92 -9.98
C ASP A 521 9.92 -49.11 -9.17
N THR A 522 9.02 -49.93 -9.70
CA THR A 522 7.68 -50.10 -9.14
C THR A 522 7.66 -50.82 -7.79
N ASN A 523 8.78 -51.45 -7.43
CA ASN A 523 8.93 -52.28 -6.25
C ASN A 523 9.73 -51.54 -5.12
N GLY A 524 10.44 -50.46 -5.46
CA GLY A 524 11.18 -49.60 -4.55
C GLY A 524 12.59 -50.11 -4.18
N ASP A 525 13.15 -51.05 -4.94
CA ASP A 525 14.48 -51.63 -4.73
C ASP A 525 15.58 -50.89 -5.51
N TRP A 526 15.29 -49.70 -6.05
CA TRP A 526 16.07 -48.87 -7.00
C TRP A 526 16.35 -49.50 -8.35
N ILE A 527 16.09 -50.79 -8.51
CA ILE A 527 16.51 -51.49 -9.72
C ILE A 527 15.38 -51.24 -10.70
N ALA A 528 15.75 -50.80 -11.90
CA ALA A 528 14.75 -50.61 -12.92
C ALA A 528 14.08 -51.95 -13.26
N ASP A 529 12.76 -52.04 -13.11
CA ASP A 529 11.95 -53.23 -13.42
C ASP A 529 11.79 -53.39 -14.95
N TYR A 530 12.91 -53.55 -15.67
CA TYR A 530 12.95 -53.67 -17.12
C TYR A 530 12.92 -55.14 -17.57
N ASN A 531 12.12 -55.42 -18.61
CA ASN A 531 12.04 -56.76 -19.20
C ASN A 531 12.77 -56.80 -20.54
N ASP A 532 13.99 -57.32 -20.52
CA ASP A 532 14.89 -57.56 -21.67
C ASP A 532 14.22 -58.28 -22.85
N SER A 533 13.32 -59.23 -22.59
CA SER A 533 12.70 -60.05 -23.64
C SER A 533 11.56 -59.34 -24.38
N THR A 534 11.03 -58.27 -23.81
CA THR A 534 9.86 -57.54 -24.34
C THR A 534 10.10 -56.04 -24.52
N ASN A 535 11.29 -55.56 -24.14
CA ASN A 535 11.75 -54.17 -24.17
C ASN A 535 10.75 -53.19 -23.54
N VAL A 536 10.15 -53.57 -22.42
CA VAL A 536 9.17 -52.76 -21.69
C VAL A 536 9.47 -52.81 -20.20
N PHE A 537 9.24 -51.68 -19.53
CA PHE A 537 9.19 -51.66 -18.07
C PHE A 537 7.89 -52.28 -17.58
N ASP A 538 7.97 -52.98 -16.44
CA ASP A 538 6.81 -53.51 -15.76
C ASP A 538 5.78 -52.41 -15.44
N GLY A 539 4.51 -52.80 -15.37
CA GLY A 539 3.40 -51.88 -15.14
C GLY A 539 2.80 -51.26 -16.42
N THR A 540 2.15 -50.11 -16.25
CA THR A 540 1.41 -49.47 -17.36
C THR A 540 2.33 -48.54 -18.13
N LYS A 541 2.42 -48.73 -19.45
CA LYS A 541 3.19 -47.87 -20.35
C LYS A 541 2.74 -46.41 -20.25
N VAL A 542 3.70 -45.49 -20.25
CA VAL A 542 3.42 -44.05 -20.37
C VAL A 542 3.41 -43.70 -21.85
N LYS A 543 2.29 -43.22 -22.37
CA LYS A 543 2.18 -42.76 -23.75
C LYS A 543 2.55 -41.29 -23.87
N ALA A 544 2.92 -40.88 -25.08
CA ALA A 544 3.26 -39.49 -25.38
C ALA A 544 2.13 -38.49 -25.06
N ASN A 545 0.87 -38.92 -24.97
CA ASN A 545 -0.27 -38.06 -24.63
C ASN A 545 -0.75 -38.23 -23.18
N ASP A 546 -0.10 -39.05 -22.37
CA ASP A 546 -0.47 -39.22 -20.97
C ASP A 546 -0.05 -37.99 -20.15
N ALA A 547 -0.87 -37.64 -19.17
CA ALA A 547 -0.58 -36.51 -18.28
C ALA A 547 0.79 -36.67 -17.60
N ALA A 548 1.17 -37.89 -17.22
CA ALA A 548 2.47 -38.18 -16.61
C ALA A 548 3.68 -37.73 -17.47
N TRP A 549 3.50 -37.70 -18.80
CA TRP A 549 4.50 -37.21 -19.74
C TRP A 549 4.34 -35.70 -20.03
N GLN A 550 3.10 -35.26 -20.30
CA GLN A 550 2.82 -33.93 -20.86
C GLN A 550 2.72 -32.80 -19.84
N THR A 551 2.21 -33.05 -18.62
CA THR A 551 1.82 -31.99 -17.69
C THR A 551 1.96 -32.42 -16.23
N LEU A 552 2.49 -31.54 -15.39
CA LEU A 552 2.57 -31.77 -13.95
C LEU A 552 1.86 -30.68 -13.16
N THR A 553 1.32 -31.08 -12.01
CA THR A 553 0.74 -30.18 -11.00
C THR A 553 1.81 -29.42 -10.20
N SER A 554 3.07 -29.86 -10.25
CA SER A 554 4.26 -29.22 -9.67
C SER A 554 5.52 -29.84 -10.29
N GLY A 555 6.49 -29.05 -10.77
CA GLY A 555 7.75 -29.53 -11.39
C GLY A 555 7.76 -29.53 -12.94
N LEU A 556 8.91 -29.85 -13.54
CA LEU A 556 9.14 -29.91 -15.00
C LEU A 556 8.52 -31.17 -15.63
N SER A 557 7.75 -31.10 -16.72
CA SER A 557 7.14 -32.30 -17.32
C SER A 557 8.16 -33.29 -17.89
N GLY A 558 7.77 -34.57 -18.00
CA GLY A 558 8.63 -35.60 -18.60
C GLY A 558 9.03 -35.29 -20.04
N SER A 559 8.11 -34.70 -20.83
CA SER A 559 8.42 -34.24 -22.18
C SER A 559 9.50 -33.17 -22.22
N ILE A 560 9.47 -32.21 -21.28
CA ILE A 560 10.44 -31.11 -21.19
C ILE A 560 11.81 -31.64 -20.75
N ILE A 561 11.85 -32.49 -19.72
CA ILE A 561 13.10 -33.10 -19.26
C ILE A 561 13.73 -33.91 -20.41
N HIS A 562 12.92 -34.69 -21.13
CA HIS A 562 13.38 -35.47 -22.26
C HIS A 562 13.94 -34.59 -23.38
N GLU A 563 13.21 -33.56 -23.80
CA GLU A 563 13.67 -32.65 -24.85
C GLU A 563 14.97 -31.95 -24.44
N ALA A 564 15.09 -31.53 -23.17
CA ALA A 564 16.31 -30.91 -22.66
C ALA A 564 17.52 -31.86 -22.70
N ILE A 565 17.32 -33.13 -22.30
CA ILE A 565 18.39 -34.13 -22.32
C ILE A 565 18.71 -34.58 -23.75
N ASP A 566 17.71 -34.78 -24.60
CA ASP A 566 17.89 -35.15 -26.02
C ASP A 566 18.61 -34.03 -26.78
N ASP A 567 18.25 -32.77 -26.55
CA ASP A 567 18.96 -31.61 -27.12
C ASP A 567 20.40 -31.49 -26.60
N PHE A 568 20.60 -31.65 -25.28
CA PHE A 568 21.92 -31.61 -24.66
C PHE A 568 22.82 -32.71 -25.23
N ASN A 569 22.29 -33.93 -25.30
CA ASN A 569 23.00 -35.07 -25.87
C ASN A 569 23.29 -34.81 -27.35
N ASN A 570 22.30 -34.43 -28.14
CA ASN A 570 22.39 -34.40 -29.60
C ASN A 570 22.92 -33.10 -30.19
N CYS A 571 23.33 -32.11 -29.40
CA CYS A 571 23.82 -30.82 -29.90
C CYS A 571 22.84 -30.14 -30.89
N ARG A 572 21.52 -30.32 -30.71
CA ARG A 572 20.47 -29.92 -31.68
C ARG A 572 20.56 -30.55 -33.10
N LEU A 573 21.27 -31.66 -33.28
CA LEU A 573 21.39 -32.31 -34.60
C LEU A 573 20.17 -33.17 -34.98
N VAL A 574 19.32 -33.57 -34.03
CA VAL A 574 18.17 -34.44 -34.34
C VAL A 574 16.89 -33.61 -34.42
N GLY A 575 16.60 -33.13 -35.63
CA GLY A 575 15.32 -32.49 -35.94
C GLY A 575 15.37 -31.29 -36.90
N GLY A 576 16.25 -31.29 -37.91
CA GLY A 576 16.36 -30.15 -38.83
C GLY A 576 16.98 -30.46 -40.19
N HIS A 577 16.51 -31.51 -40.88
CA HIS A 577 16.71 -31.64 -42.32
C HIS A 577 15.36 -31.89 -43.00
N ASP A 578 14.94 -30.97 -43.87
CA ASP A 578 14.06 -31.35 -44.96
C ASP A 578 14.86 -32.27 -45.91
N GLY A 579 14.16 -33.13 -46.65
CA GLY A 579 14.73 -34.28 -47.36
C GLY A 579 15.69 -33.98 -48.52
N GLU A 580 16.46 -32.89 -48.53
CA GLU A 580 17.40 -32.52 -49.61
C GLU A 580 18.81 -32.08 -49.17
N GLY A 581 19.19 -32.19 -47.90
CA GLY A 581 20.61 -32.18 -47.48
C GLY A 581 21.40 -30.90 -47.81
N LYS A 582 20.91 -29.73 -47.37
CA LYS A 582 21.71 -28.49 -47.33
C LYS A 582 21.73 -27.87 -45.94
N GLU A 583 22.92 -27.47 -45.52
CA GLU A 583 23.25 -26.66 -44.35
C GLU A 583 22.56 -25.28 -44.47
N LEU A 584 21.78 -24.87 -43.47
CA LEU A 584 21.16 -23.54 -43.44
C LEU A 584 21.73 -22.69 -42.32
N ILE A 585 22.83 -22.03 -42.69
CA ILE A 585 23.25 -20.75 -42.19
C ILE A 585 22.11 -19.74 -42.47
N GLY A 586 21.44 -19.25 -41.42
CA GLY A 586 20.63 -18.02 -41.43
C GLY A 586 19.25 -18.10 -42.10
N ALA A 587 18.19 -18.12 -41.28
CA ALA A 587 16.86 -17.63 -41.64
C ALA A 587 16.20 -16.99 -40.40
N THR A 588 15.50 -15.87 -40.61
CA THR A 588 14.95 -14.95 -39.60
C THR A 588 13.53 -15.34 -39.12
N PRO A 589 13.01 -14.75 -38.02
CA PRO A 589 11.79 -15.18 -37.31
C PRO A 589 10.43 -15.15 -38.05
N ASP A 590 10.34 -14.75 -39.32
CA ASP A 590 9.05 -14.51 -39.99
C ASP A 590 8.43 -15.74 -40.71
N ASP A 591 9.09 -16.91 -40.72
CA ASP A 591 8.60 -18.08 -41.49
C ASP A 591 7.79 -19.12 -40.68
N ILE A 592 7.54 -18.91 -39.38
CA ILE A 592 6.73 -19.82 -38.53
C ILE A 592 5.38 -19.19 -38.16
N ILE A 593 4.64 -18.69 -39.15
CA ILE A 593 3.20 -18.44 -39.01
C ILE A 593 2.49 -19.00 -40.24
N LEU A 594 2.49 -20.33 -40.43
CA LEU A 594 1.42 -20.98 -41.23
C LEU A 594 1.32 -22.52 -41.18
N LEU A 595 1.46 -23.22 -40.04
CA LEU A 595 1.05 -24.65 -39.97
C LEU A 595 0.32 -25.00 -38.68
N GLY A 596 -0.73 -24.23 -38.40
CA GLY A 596 -1.71 -24.57 -37.38
C GLY A 596 -3.09 -24.14 -37.81
N LEU A 597 -3.62 -24.65 -38.93
CA LEU A 597 -5.05 -24.65 -39.30
C LEU A 597 -5.25 -25.41 -40.63
N SER A 598 -5.42 -26.74 -40.57
CA SER A 598 -6.55 -27.45 -41.20
C SER A 598 -6.30 -28.96 -41.20
N SER A 599 -6.86 -29.66 -40.21
CA SER A 599 -7.45 -30.96 -40.49
C SER A 599 -8.54 -30.76 -41.54
N GLN A 600 -8.42 -31.38 -42.72
CA GLN A 600 -9.50 -31.95 -43.57
C GLN A 600 -8.97 -32.12 -45.02
N ASN A 601 -9.01 -33.37 -45.51
CA ASN A 601 -9.12 -33.79 -46.91
C ASN A 601 -8.92 -32.72 -48.01
N THR A 602 -7.93 -32.89 -48.88
CA THR A 602 -8.14 -32.94 -50.36
C THR A 602 -6.84 -33.28 -51.11
N SER A 603 -7.03 -33.92 -52.26
CA SER A 603 -6.04 -34.53 -53.13
C SER A 603 -5.14 -33.55 -53.88
N TRP A 604 -3.97 -34.07 -54.25
CA TRP A 604 -2.94 -33.50 -55.11
C TRP A 604 -3.44 -33.27 -56.55
N ALA A 605 -4.04 -32.11 -56.84
CA ALA A 605 -4.17 -31.51 -58.17
C ALA A 605 -4.73 -30.09 -58.04
N ASP A 606 -4.25 -29.19 -58.89
CA ASP A 606 -4.73 -27.81 -59.12
C ASP A 606 -4.19 -26.71 -58.20
N TRP A 607 -3.02 -26.16 -58.56
CA TRP A 607 -2.86 -24.70 -58.67
C TRP A 607 -1.71 -24.34 -59.62
N GLN A 608 -1.96 -24.49 -60.93
CA GLN A 608 -1.28 -23.65 -61.92
C GLN A 608 -2.09 -22.39 -62.15
N GLY A 609 -1.43 -21.25 -61.95
CA GLY A 609 -1.80 -19.96 -62.52
C GLY A 609 -2.78 -19.16 -61.68
N VAL A 610 -2.35 -17.99 -61.21
CA VAL A 610 -2.72 -16.70 -61.80
C VAL A 610 -1.75 -15.62 -61.30
N ASN A 611 -1.22 -14.87 -62.28
CA ASN A 611 -0.43 -13.65 -62.15
C ASN A 611 -1.28 -12.44 -61.73
N GLY A 612 -0.65 -11.47 -61.06
CA GLY A 612 -1.06 -10.05 -60.98
C GLY A 612 -1.88 -9.72 -59.72
N LEU A 613 -1.72 -8.57 -59.06
CA LEU A 613 -1.29 -7.24 -59.50
C LEU A 613 -1.11 -6.32 -58.26
N VAL A 614 -0.09 -5.45 -58.36
CA VAL A 614 0.19 -4.18 -57.64
C VAL A 614 0.43 -4.22 -56.14
#